data_AF-A0A5M6C9Z4-F1
#
_entry.id   AF-A0A5M6C9Z4-F1
#
_cell.length_a   1.000
_cell.length_b   1.000
_cell.length_c   1.000
_cell.angle_alpha   90.00
_cell.angle_beta   90.00
_cell.angle_gamma   90.00
#
_symmetry.space_group_name_H-M   'P 1'
#
loop_
_entity.id
_entity.type
_entity.pdbx_description
1 polymer ?
#
loop_
_entity_poly.entity_id
_entity_poly.type
_entity_poly.pdbx_seq_one_letter_code
_entity_poly.pdbx_strand_id
1 'polypeptide(L)'
;MKAIKILNTIAVGIPIMLMLIGIIKQDSAGEFIGYALFSTMFTGFVQVMLGLSLLRKFPENIHYQIYIVAVVLFFVLWFIVHSFDLYDFGYLLLWIPPCLAVYLSILIYSRTNNEF
;
A
#
# COMPACT_ATOMS: atom_id res chain seq x y z
N MET A 1 3.65 17.41 -4.31
CA MET A 1 3.17 16.86 -3.02
C MET A 1 1.67 16.60 -3.04
N LYS A 2 0.83 17.51 -3.55
CA LYS A 2 -0.63 17.29 -3.69
C LYS A 2 -0.98 15.99 -4.44
N ALA A 3 -0.38 15.75 -5.62
CA ALA A 3 -0.64 14.54 -6.40
C ALA A 3 -0.27 13.24 -5.66
N ILE A 4 0.88 13.21 -4.97
CA ILE A 4 1.34 12.06 -4.15
C ILE A 4 0.34 11.79 -3.02
N LYS A 5 -0.15 12.84 -2.32
CA LYS A 5 -1.18 12.71 -1.29
C LYS A 5 -2.45 12.09 -1.84
N ILE A 6 -2.99 12.65 -2.93
CA ILE A 6 -4.23 12.18 -3.55
C ILE A 6 -4.10 10.71 -3.96
N LEU A 7 -3.01 10.36 -4.63
CA LEU A 7 -2.80 8.99 -5.11
C LEU A 7 -2.68 7.99 -3.94
N ASN A 8 -1.96 8.36 -2.87
CA ASN A 8 -1.86 7.53 -1.67
C ASN A 8 -3.22 7.38 -0.96
N THR A 9 -4.01 8.45 -0.87
CA THR A 9 -5.37 8.39 -0.30
C THR A 9 -6.28 7.46 -1.10
N ILE A 10 -6.21 7.52 -2.44
CA ILE A 10 -6.98 6.62 -3.31
C ILE A 10 -6.55 5.16 -3.07
N ALA A 11 -5.23 4.91 -2.99
CA ALA A 11 -4.67 3.58 -2.78
C ALA A 11 -5.06 2.97 -1.41
N VAL A 12 -5.27 3.79 -0.39
CA VAL A 12 -5.82 3.34 0.91
C VAL A 12 -7.35 3.19 0.83
N GLY A 13 -8.01 4.17 0.24
CA GLY A 13 -9.46 4.32 0.30
C GLY A 13 -10.21 3.24 -0.49
N ILE A 14 -9.75 2.89 -1.69
CA ILE A 14 -10.48 1.95 -2.56
C ILE A 14 -10.60 0.55 -1.93
N PRO A 15 -9.52 -0.12 -1.46
CA PRO A 15 -9.66 -1.44 -0.83
C PRO A 15 -10.61 -1.43 0.37
N ILE A 16 -10.51 -0.41 1.22
CA ILE A 16 -11.36 -0.27 2.42
C ILE A 16 -12.82 -0.05 2.03
N MET A 17 -13.09 0.84 1.08
CA MET A 17 -14.46 1.10 0.61
C MET A 17 -15.10 -0.14 0.00
N LEU A 18 -14.37 -0.89 -0.83
CA LEU A 18 -14.86 -2.13 -1.43
C LEU A 18 -15.15 -3.19 -0.38
N MET A 19 -14.27 -3.34 0.61
CA MET A 19 -14.49 -4.25 1.73
C MET A 19 -15.74 -3.88 2.54
N LEU A 20 -15.91 -2.60 2.87
CA LEU A 20 -17.09 -2.10 3.61
C LEU A 20 -18.39 -2.32 2.83
N ILE A 21 -18.38 -2.09 1.51
CA ILE A 21 -19.54 -2.36 0.65
C ILE A 21 -19.91 -3.85 0.70
N GLY A 22 -18.92 -4.75 0.60
CA GLY A 22 -19.14 -6.20 0.69
C GLY A 22 -19.78 -6.61 2.02
N ILE A 23 -19.33 -6.04 3.14
CA ILE A 23 -19.90 -6.28 4.47
C ILE A 23 -21.34 -5.76 4.56
N ILE A 24 -21.58 -4.51 4.14
CA ILE A 24 -22.92 -3.87 4.23
C ILE A 24 -23.94 -4.58 3.35
N LYS A 25 -23.52 -5.03 2.16
CA LYS A 25 -24.39 -5.75 1.22
C LYS A 25 -24.56 -7.23 1.55
N GLN A 26 -23.87 -7.74 2.58
CA GLN A 26 -23.83 -9.16 2.91
C GLN A 26 -23.55 -10.00 1.66
N ASP A 27 -22.55 -9.57 0.91
CA ASP A 27 -22.20 -10.16 -0.39
C ASP A 27 -21.85 -11.65 -0.20
N SER A 28 -22.82 -12.50 -0.52
CA SER A 28 -22.74 -13.94 -0.32
C SER A 28 -21.85 -14.61 -1.38
N ALA A 29 -21.64 -13.95 -2.53
CA ALA A 29 -20.77 -14.40 -3.60
C ALA A 29 -19.31 -13.97 -3.40
N GLY A 30 -19.07 -12.97 -2.54
CA GLY A 30 -17.73 -12.49 -2.21
C GLY A 30 -17.05 -11.67 -3.31
N GLU A 31 -17.82 -11.17 -4.29
CA GLU A 31 -17.34 -10.34 -5.39
C GLU A 31 -16.61 -9.08 -4.90
N PHE A 32 -17.22 -8.35 -3.94
CA PHE A 32 -16.64 -7.13 -3.39
C PHE A 32 -15.38 -7.39 -2.57
N ILE A 33 -15.32 -8.52 -1.88
CA ILE A 33 -14.10 -8.95 -1.17
C ILE A 33 -13.01 -9.27 -2.19
N GLY A 34 -13.34 -9.97 -3.29
CA GLY A 34 -12.42 -10.21 -4.40
C GLY A 34 -11.88 -8.91 -5.00
N TYR A 35 -12.75 -7.92 -5.25
CA TYR A 35 -12.33 -6.60 -5.73
C TYR A 35 -11.46 -5.85 -4.72
N ALA A 36 -11.74 -5.95 -3.42
CA ALA A 36 -10.92 -5.34 -2.38
C ALA A 36 -9.50 -5.95 -2.34
N LEU A 37 -9.39 -7.27 -2.46
CA LEU A 37 -8.11 -7.98 -2.53
C LEU A 37 -7.34 -7.61 -3.79
N PHE A 38 -7.99 -7.58 -4.94
CA PHE A 38 -7.38 -7.13 -6.19
C PHE A 38 -6.91 -5.68 -6.11
N SER A 39 -7.74 -4.80 -5.54
CA SER A 39 -7.36 -3.40 -5.31
C SER A 39 -6.15 -3.28 -4.39
N THR A 40 -5.97 -4.20 -3.44
CA THR A 40 -4.79 -4.21 -2.55
C THR A 40 -3.51 -4.52 -3.32
N MET A 41 -3.56 -5.39 -4.32
CA MET A 41 -2.43 -5.63 -5.24
C MET A 41 -2.10 -4.36 -6.04
N PHE A 42 -3.12 -3.67 -6.54
CA PHE A 42 -2.96 -2.39 -7.22
C PHE A 42 -2.35 -1.31 -6.29
N THR A 43 -2.76 -1.28 -5.02
CA THR A 43 -2.16 -0.42 -3.99
C THR A 43 -0.67 -0.68 -3.84
N GLY A 44 -0.23 -1.94 -3.80
CA GLY A 44 1.20 -2.28 -3.78
C GLY A 44 1.97 -1.71 -4.97
N PHE A 45 1.40 -1.79 -6.18
CA PHE A 45 2.03 -1.20 -7.37
C PHE A 45 2.14 0.33 -7.28
N VAL A 46 1.06 1.00 -6.84
CA VAL A 46 1.05 2.44 -6.61
C VAL A 46 2.13 2.86 -5.60
N GLN A 47 2.37 2.06 -4.57
CA GLN A 47 3.42 2.33 -3.58
C GLN A 47 4.82 2.32 -4.14
N VAL A 48 5.13 1.43 -5.09
CA VAL A 48 6.42 1.42 -5.79
C VAL A 48 6.61 2.74 -6.53
N MET A 49 5.59 3.14 -7.31
CA MET A 49 5.63 4.40 -8.07
C MET A 49 5.79 5.62 -7.15
N LEU A 50 5.05 5.67 -6.05
CA LEU A 50 5.14 6.75 -5.07
C LEU A 50 6.49 6.78 -4.37
N GLY A 51 7.01 5.62 -3.95
CA GLY A 51 8.30 5.52 -3.27
C GLY A 51 9.46 5.95 -4.15
N LEU A 52 9.47 5.52 -5.43
CA LEU A 52 10.46 5.97 -6.41
C LEU A 52 10.37 7.47 -6.66
N SER A 53 9.14 8.01 -6.81
CA SER A 53 8.92 9.45 -7.00
C SER A 53 9.46 10.28 -5.82
N LEU A 54 9.23 9.80 -4.59
CA LEU A 54 9.71 10.43 -3.37
C LEU A 54 11.22 10.33 -3.20
N LEU A 55 11.81 9.16 -3.50
CA LEU A 55 13.26 8.98 -3.47
C LEU A 55 13.95 9.92 -4.47
N ARG A 56 13.43 10.04 -5.70
CA ARG A 56 13.98 10.97 -6.69
C ARG A 56 13.89 12.42 -6.22
N LYS A 57 12.80 12.79 -5.57
CA LYS A 57 12.57 14.17 -5.12
C LYS A 57 13.35 14.51 -3.85
N PHE A 58 13.58 13.54 -2.99
CA PHE A 58 14.17 13.71 -1.65
C PHE A 58 15.17 12.58 -1.36
N PRO A 59 16.26 12.50 -2.13
CA PRO A 59 17.18 11.38 -2.08
C PRO A 59 17.89 11.24 -0.74
N GLU A 60 18.12 12.33 -0.01
CA GLU A 60 18.83 12.34 1.27
C GLU A 60 17.93 12.01 2.47
N ASN A 61 16.61 11.95 2.28
CA ASN A 61 15.69 11.69 3.38
C ASN A 61 15.60 10.19 3.69
N ILE A 62 16.21 9.79 4.80
CA ILE A 62 16.27 8.39 5.26
C ILE A 62 14.89 7.73 5.38
N HIS A 63 13.84 8.48 5.73
CA HIS A 63 12.50 7.90 5.87
C HIS A 63 11.89 7.47 4.53
N TYR A 64 12.14 8.23 3.45
CA TYR A 64 11.69 7.84 2.11
C TYR A 64 12.55 6.71 1.52
N GLN A 65 13.84 6.65 1.87
CA GLN A 65 14.69 5.50 1.53
C GLN A 65 14.19 4.22 2.21
N ILE A 66 13.95 4.26 3.52
CA ILE A 66 13.39 3.13 4.27
C ILE A 66 12.03 2.72 3.69
N TYR A 67 11.18 3.69 3.35
CA TYR A 67 9.89 3.41 2.74
C TYR A 67 10.01 2.60 1.45
N ILE A 68 10.82 3.04 0.47
CA ILE A 68 10.95 2.31 -0.80
C ILE A 68 11.64 0.95 -0.61
N VAL A 69 12.60 0.84 0.31
CA VAL A 69 13.21 -0.45 0.67
C VAL A 69 12.17 -1.41 1.22
N ALA A 70 11.28 -0.95 2.12
CA ALA A 70 10.21 -1.78 2.66
C ALA A 70 9.20 -2.22 1.59
N VAL A 71 8.86 -1.33 0.65
CA VAL A 71 8.01 -1.67 -0.50
C VAL A 71 8.67 -2.74 -1.38
N VAL A 72 9.94 -2.58 -1.73
CA VAL A 72 10.68 -3.59 -2.54
C VAL A 72 10.77 -4.92 -1.79
N LEU A 73 11.08 -4.88 -0.49
CA LEU A 73 11.18 -6.06 0.36
C LEU A 73 9.85 -6.82 0.41
N PHE A 74 8.72 -6.12 0.46
CA PHE A 74 7.40 -6.74 0.37
C PHE A 74 7.24 -7.58 -0.91
N PHE A 75 7.57 -7.03 -2.08
CA PHE A 75 7.46 -7.78 -3.34
C PHE A 75 8.42 -8.95 -3.42
N VAL A 76 9.64 -8.81 -2.87
CA VAL A 76 10.61 -9.92 -2.78
C VAL A 76 10.06 -11.03 -1.87
N LEU A 77 9.53 -10.68 -0.70
CA LEU A 77 8.90 -11.65 0.20
C LEU A 77 7.69 -12.33 -0.43
N TRP A 78 6.84 -11.58 -1.14
CA TRP A 78 5.71 -12.13 -1.87
C TRP A 78 6.16 -13.16 -2.91
N PHE A 79 7.19 -12.83 -3.68
CA PHE A 79 7.76 -13.72 -4.68
C PHE A 79 8.32 -15.01 -4.06
N ILE A 80 9.05 -14.90 -2.93
CA ILE A 80 9.57 -16.06 -2.19
C ILE A 80 8.41 -16.92 -1.69
N VAL A 81 7.43 -16.33 -0.99
CA VAL A 81 6.27 -17.04 -0.44
C VAL A 81 5.54 -17.82 -1.52
N HIS A 82 5.32 -17.21 -2.69
CA HIS A 82 4.67 -17.88 -3.81
C HIS A 82 5.54 -18.98 -4.43
N SER A 83 6.86 -18.78 -4.51
CA SER A 83 7.79 -19.73 -5.12
C SER A 83 8.02 -21.00 -4.28
N PHE A 84 7.79 -20.92 -2.98
CA PHE A 84 7.94 -22.04 -2.04
C PHE A 84 6.60 -22.60 -1.53
N ASP A 85 5.48 -22.22 -2.16
CA ASP A 85 4.13 -22.68 -1.80
C ASP A 85 3.76 -22.40 -0.32
N LEU A 86 4.29 -21.32 0.27
CA LEU A 86 4.08 -20.93 1.67
C LEU A 86 2.76 -20.15 1.86
N TYR A 87 1.66 -20.65 1.32
CA TYR A 87 0.39 -19.92 1.19
C TYR A 87 -0.16 -19.35 2.50
N ASP A 88 0.03 -20.04 3.63
CA ASP A 88 -0.40 -19.56 4.96
C ASP A 88 0.25 -18.21 5.32
N PHE A 89 1.50 -18.00 4.92
CA PHE A 89 2.20 -16.72 5.10
C PHE A 89 1.72 -15.66 4.11
N GLY A 90 1.25 -16.05 2.92
CA GLY A 90 0.73 -15.14 1.89
C GLY A 90 -0.43 -14.29 2.39
N TYR A 91 -1.29 -14.85 3.25
CA TYR A 91 -2.40 -14.10 3.86
C TYR A 91 -1.93 -12.96 4.77
N LEU A 92 -0.82 -13.14 5.49
CA LEU A 92 -0.23 -12.08 6.31
C LEU A 92 0.33 -10.95 5.45
N LEU A 93 0.92 -11.29 4.30
CA LEU A 93 1.50 -10.31 3.40
C LEU A 93 0.44 -9.39 2.79
N LEU A 94 -0.81 -9.82 2.63
CA LEU A 94 -1.89 -8.97 2.11
C LEU A 94 -2.14 -7.71 2.95
N TRP A 95 -1.77 -7.71 4.24
CA TRP A 95 -1.90 -6.54 5.11
C TRP A 95 -0.75 -5.53 4.97
N ILE A 96 0.38 -5.92 4.39
CA ILE A 96 1.55 -5.05 4.29
C ILE A 96 1.31 -3.83 3.39
N PRO A 97 0.72 -3.96 2.17
CA PRO A 97 0.42 -2.80 1.34
C PRO A 97 -0.43 -1.73 2.05
N PRO A 98 -1.60 -2.03 2.66
CA PRO A 98 -2.36 -0.99 3.35
C PRO A 98 -1.56 -0.36 4.52
N CYS A 99 -0.78 -1.14 5.28
CA CYS A 99 0.09 -0.60 6.33
C CYS A 99 1.16 0.37 5.79
N LEU A 100 1.82 0.02 4.70
CA LEU A 100 2.80 0.89 4.03
C LEU A 100 2.14 2.18 3.53
N ALA A 101 0.88 2.14 3.09
CA ALA A 101 0.19 3.30 2.55
C ALA A 101 -0.20 4.26 3.69
N VAL A 102 -0.61 3.71 4.84
CA VAL A 102 -0.83 4.48 6.06
C VAL A 102 0.48 5.11 6.54
N TYR A 103 1.58 4.35 6.58
CA TYR A 103 2.89 4.88 6.95
C TYR A 103 3.32 6.02 6.01
N LEU A 104 3.10 5.88 4.70
CA LEU A 104 3.40 6.93 3.74
C LEU A 104 2.54 8.19 3.98
N SER A 105 1.27 8.03 4.32
CA SER A 105 0.41 9.16 4.72
C SER A 105 1.03 9.92 5.89
N ILE A 106 1.46 9.22 6.94
CA ILE A 106 2.12 9.83 8.10
C ILE A 106 3.34 10.64 7.65
N LEU A 107 4.26 10.03 6.90
CA LEU A 107 5.47 10.71 6.42
C LEU A 107 5.17 11.99 5.62
N ILE A 108 4.16 11.94 4.76
CA ILE A 108 3.78 13.08 3.93
C ILE A 108 3.12 14.20 4.77
N TYR A 109 2.29 13.85 5.75
CA TYR A 109 1.65 14.83 6.64
C TYR A 109 2.64 15.47 7.61
N SER A 110 3.50 14.67 8.26
CA SER A 110 4.54 15.16 9.17
C SER A 110 5.45 16.19 8.50
N ARG A 111 5.82 15.96 7.24
CA ARG A 111 6.61 16.92 6.48
C ARG A 111 5.89 18.23 6.22
N THR A 112 4.60 18.18 5.88
CA THR A 112 3.82 19.39 5.60
C THR A 112 3.77 20.32 6.81
N ASN A 113 3.81 19.76 8.03
CA ASN A 113 3.80 20.54 9.26
C ASN A 113 5.18 21.08 9.68
N ASN A 114 6.27 20.55 9.11
CA ASN A 114 7.66 20.94 9.43
C ASN A 114 8.27 21.90 8.38
N GLU A 115 7.51 22.33 7.37
CA GLU A 115 7.93 23.33 6.37
C GLU A 115 7.40 24.75 6.69
N PHE A 116 7.11 25.05 7.97
CA PHE A 116 6.79 26.38 8.48
C PHE A 116 7.87 26.90 9.43
#